data_AF-A0A963SQS1-F1
#
_entry.id   AF-A0A963SQS1-F1
#
_cell.length_a   1.000
_cell.length_b   1.000
_cell.length_c   1.000
_cell.angle_alpha   90.00
_cell.angle_beta   90.00
_cell.angle_gamma   90.00
#
_symmetry.space_group_name_H-M   'P 1'
#
loop_
_entity.id
_entity.type
_entity.pdbx_description
1 polymer ?
#
loop_
_entity_poly.entity_id
_entity_poly.type
_entity_poly.pdbx_seq_one_letter_code
_entity_poly.pdbx_strand_id
1 'polypeptide(L)' 'MDEARAAPEMISLIKRNNCGKALDIARLARDMHGGNGISEEFQVIRHMINLETVNTYEGTHDVHALILGRAQTGIQAFF' A
#
# COMPACT_ATOMS: atom_id res chain seq x y z
N MET A 1 12.53 13.91 4.58
CA MET A 1 11.49 14.94 4.36
C MET A 1 11.87 16.24 5.05
N ASP A 2 12.34 16.17 6.30
CA ASP A 2 12.68 17.33 7.13
C ASP A 2 13.78 18.23 6.55
N GLU A 3 14.76 17.66 5.83
CA GLU A 3 15.80 18.43 5.14
C GLU A 3 15.33 19.00 3.78
N ALA A 4 14.06 18.84 3.40
CA ALA A 4 13.48 19.26 2.11
C ALA A 4 14.19 18.70 0.85
N ARG A 5 14.99 17.63 0.98
CA ARG A 5 15.70 16.96 -0.13
C ARG A 5 14.96 15.74 -0.72
N ALA A 6 13.74 15.47 -0.27
CA ALA A 6 13.00 14.27 -0.69
C ALA A 6 12.39 14.48 -2.08
N ALA A 7 12.75 13.64 -3.04
CA ALA A 7 12.12 13.64 -4.35
C ALA A 7 10.72 13.00 -4.26
N PRO A 8 9.71 13.47 -5.04
CA PRO A 8 8.35 12.90 -5.02
C PRO A 8 8.30 11.38 -5.28
N GLU A 9 9.22 10.86 -6.10
CA GLU A 9 9.36 9.44 -6.41
C GLU A 9 9.68 8.61 -5.17
N MET A 10 10.39 9.18 -4.18
CA MET A 10 10.67 8.51 -2.91
C MET A 10 9.38 8.23 -2.13
N ILE A 11 8.44 9.18 -2.15
CA ILE A 11 7.13 9.00 -1.50
C ILE A 11 6.34 7.90 -2.22
N SER A 12 6.36 7.89 -3.56
CA SER A 12 5.71 6.84 -4.35
C SER A 12 6.25 5.45 -4.04
N LEU A 13 7.57 5.30 -3.90
CA LEU A 13 8.20 4.04 -3.51
C LEU A 13 7.74 3.55 -2.14
N ILE A 14 7.80 4.44 -1.14
CA ILE A 14 7.48 4.09 0.24
C ILE A 14 5.97 3.82 0.43
N LYS A 15 5.09 4.65 -0.14
CA LYS A 15 3.63 4.45 -0.09
C LYS A 15 3.26 3.11 -0.71
N ARG A 16 3.71 2.87 -1.94
CA ARG A 16 3.45 1.60 -2.65
C ARG A 16 3.89 0.39 -1.84
N ASN A 17 5.11 0.40 -1.33
CA ASN A 17 5.66 -0.72 -0.57
C ASN A 17 4.92 -0.91 0.76
N ASN A 18 4.80 0.14 1.57
CA ASN A 18 4.28 0.02 2.93
C ASN A 18 2.80 -0.33 2.94
N CYS A 19 1.99 0.28 2.07
CA CYS A 19 0.57 -0.05 1.97
C CYS A 19 0.34 -1.50 1.50
N GLY A 20 1.03 -1.92 0.43
CA GLY A 20 0.90 -3.29 -0.09
C GLY A 20 1.36 -4.33 0.94
N LYS A 21 2.53 -4.12 1.56
CA LYS A 21 3.06 -5.03 2.58
C LYS A 21 2.19 -5.07 3.84
N ALA A 22 1.68 -3.93 4.30
CA ALA A 22 0.78 -3.89 5.45
C ALA A 22 -0.52 -4.67 5.18
N LEU A 23 -1.09 -4.52 3.98
CA LEU A 23 -2.28 -5.27 3.57
C LEU A 23 -2.01 -6.78 3.52
N ASP A 24 -0.90 -7.21 2.92
CA ASP A 24 -0.51 -8.63 2.88
C ASP A 24 -0.31 -9.20 4.29
N ILE A 25 0.33 -8.44 5.18
CA ILE A 25 0.50 -8.81 6.59
C ILE A 25 -0.86 -8.92 7.30
N ALA A 26 -1.78 -7.99 7.04
CA ALA A 26 -3.11 -8.02 7.65
C ALA A 26 -3.94 -9.22 7.17
N ARG A 27 -3.83 -9.60 5.89
CA ARG A 27 -4.44 -10.81 5.34
C ARG A 27 -3.86 -12.07 5.99
N LEU A 28 -2.54 -12.17 6.11
CA LEU A 28 -1.89 -13.29 6.81
C LEU A 28 -2.31 -13.36 8.28
N ALA A 29 -2.37 -12.22 8.97
CA ALA A 29 -2.84 -12.14 10.35
C ALA A 29 -4.29 -12.59 10.49
N ARG A 30 -5.15 -12.18 9.54
CA ARG A 30 -6.54 -12.63 9.48
C ARG A 30 -6.60 -14.15 9.33
N ASP A 31 -5.84 -14.73 8.41
CA ASP A 31 -5.85 -16.18 8.15
C ASP A 31 -5.45 -16.99 9.39
N MET A 32 -4.45 -16.53 10.15
CA MET A 32 -4.03 -17.16 11.41
C MET A 32 -5.15 -17.25 12.46
N HIS A 33 -6.16 -16.38 12.40
CA HIS A 33 -7.30 -16.38 13.32
C HIS A 33 -8.45 -17.31 12.89
N GLY A 34 -8.36 -18.02 11.76
CA GLY A 34 -9.38 -18.99 11.34
C GLY A 34 -10.78 -18.38 11.28
N GLY A 35 -11.81 -19.01 11.85
CA GLY A 35 -13.16 -18.43 11.91
C GLY A 35 -13.23 -17.12 12.72
N ASN A 36 -12.50 -17.07 13.85
CA ASN A 36 -12.48 -15.92 14.76
C ASN A 36 -11.97 -14.65 14.10
N GLY A 37 -11.18 -14.78 13.04
CA GLY A 37 -10.69 -13.63 12.31
C GLY A 37 -11.80 -12.81 11.63
N ILE A 38 -13.00 -13.36 11.37
CA ILE A 38 -14.14 -12.58 10.83
C ILE A 38 -14.92 -11.85 11.95
N SER A 39 -14.78 -12.30 13.20
CA SER A 39 -15.50 -11.70 14.34
C SER A 39 -15.05 -10.26 14.57
N GLU A 40 -16.00 -9.37 14.87
CA GLU A 40 -15.70 -7.99 15.28
C GLU A 40 -14.99 -7.91 16.64
N GLU A 41 -14.97 -9.00 17.41
CA GLU A 41 -14.18 -9.12 18.65
C GLU A 41 -12.67 -9.01 18.36
N PHE A 42 -12.23 -9.49 17.18
CA PHE A 42 -10.84 -9.42 16.75
C PHE A 42 -10.66 -8.34 15.69
N GLN A 43 -9.88 -7.33 16.04
CA GLN A 43 -9.71 -6.12 15.22
C GLN A 43 -8.97 -6.36 13.88
N VAL A 44 -8.50 -7.58 13.62
CA VAL A 44 -7.70 -7.93 12.45
C VAL A 44 -8.46 -7.73 11.13
N ILE A 45 -9.74 -8.11 11.09
CA ILE A 45 -10.57 -7.91 9.88
C ILE A 45 -10.82 -6.43 9.60
N ARG A 46 -11.06 -5.64 10.66
CA ARG A 46 -11.22 -4.18 10.54
C ARG A 46 -9.96 -3.54 9.97
N HIS A 47 -8.78 -3.91 10.47
CA HIS A 47 -7.52 -3.39 9.95
C HIS A 47 -7.25 -3.83 8.51
N MET A 48 -7.55 -5.09 8.16
CA MET A 48 -7.42 -5.59 6.78
C MET A 48 -8.29 -4.78 5.81
N ILE A 49 -9.57 -4.56 6.12
CA ILE A 49 -10.49 -3.80 5.27
C ILE A 49 -10.07 -2.32 5.19
N ASN A 50 -9.62 -1.71 6.28
CA ASN A 50 -9.08 -0.36 6.24
C ASN A 50 -7.86 -0.27 5.30
N LEU A 51 -7.00 -1.28 5.31
CA LEU A 51 -5.80 -1.32 4.46
C LEU A 51 -6.13 -1.56 2.98
N GLU A 52 -7.22 -2.24 2.64
CA GLU A 52 -7.72 -2.31 1.25
C GLU A 52 -8.00 -0.89 0.70
N THR A 53 -8.66 -0.06 1.52
CA THR A 53 -8.94 1.33 1.18
C THR A 53 -7.63 2.13 1.06
N VAL A 54 -6.73 2.01 2.04
CA VAL A 54 -5.41 2.69 2.05
C VAL A 54 -4.53 2.31 0.86
N ASN A 55 -4.61 1.07 0.41
CA ASN A 55 -3.85 0.63 -0.76
C ASN A 55 -4.35 1.27 -2.08
N THR A 56 -5.59 1.78 -2.07
CA THR A 56 -6.27 2.30 -3.26
C THR A 56 -6.33 3.83 -3.31
N TYR A 57 -6.57 4.50 -2.18
CA TYR A 57 -6.62 5.97 -2.16
C TYR A 57 -5.22 6.60 -2.27
N GLU A 58 -5.14 7.88 -2.69
CA GLU A 58 -3.89 8.66 -2.86
C GLU A 58 -2.85 8.02 -3.80
N GLY A 59 -3.34 7.39 -4.87
CA GLY A 59 -2.50 6.72 -5.87
C GLY A 59 -2.48 5.23 -5.65
N THR A 60 -3.00 4.47 -6.62
CA THR A 60 -3.03 3.01 -6.51
C THR A 60 -1.63 2.43 -6.58
N HIS A 61 -1.49 1.18 -6.12
CA HIS A 61 -0.23 0.44 -6.18
C HIS A 61 0.40 0.44 -7.59
N ASP A 62 -0.43 0.33 -8.64
CA ASP A 62 0.01 0.33 -10.03
C ASP A 62 0.35 1.74 -10.53
N VAL A 63 -0.40 2.76 -10.10
CA VAL A 63 -0.07 4.14 -10.43
C VAL A 63 1.31 4.53 -9.87
N HIS A 64 1.62 4.16 -8.63
CA HIS A 64 2.97 4.39 -8.12
C HIS A 64 4.04 3.57 -8.85
N ALA A 65 3.73 2.35 -9.31
CA ALA A 65 4.67 1.56 -10.10
C ALA A 65 5.03 2.26 -11.41
N LEU A 66 4.03 2.82 -12.10
CA LEU A 66 4.21 3.52 -13.36
C LEU A 66 4.89 4.90 -13.18
N ILE A 67 4.67 5.61 -12.05
CA ILE A 67 5.45 6.81 -11.68
C ILE A 67 6.94 6.46 -11.58
N LEU A 68 7.27 5.39 -10.86
CA LEU A 68 8.64 4.91 -10.70
C LEU A 68 9.24 4.41 -12.03
N GLY A 69 8.43 3.76 -12.87
CA GLY A 69 8.83 3.34 -14.22
C GLY A 69 9.21 4.52 -15.10
N ARG A 70 8.41 5.59 -15.09
CA ARG A 70 8.73 6.84 -15.80
C ARG A 70 10.01 7.47 -15.26
N ALA A 71 10.22 7.49 -13.94
CA ALA A 71 11.42 8.06 -13.35
C ALA A 71 12.71 7.31 -13.74
N GLN A 72 12.63 5.98 -13.94
CA GLN A 72 13.76 5.17 -14.37
C GLN A 72 14.03 5.25 -15.88
N THR A 73 12.97 5.30 -16.68
CA THR A 73 13.07 5.15 -18.16
C THR A 73 12.96 6.45 -18.93
N GLY A 74 12.42 7.51 -18.31
CA GLY A 74 12.03 8.73 -19.00
C GLY A 74 10.78 8.59 -19.88
N ILE A 75 10.16 7.40 -19.94
CA ILE A 75 9.02 7.10 -20.83
C ILE A 75 7.75 6.96 -19.98
N GLN A 76 6.69 7.68 -20.34
CA GLN A 76 5.39 7.49 -19.68
C GLN A 76 4.68 6.23 -20.19
N ALA A 77 4.04 5.50 -19.27
CA ALA A 77 3.23 4.32 -19.57
C ALA A 77 1.80 4.44 -19.00
N PHE A 78 1.37 5.68 -18.75
CA PHE A 78 -0.02 6.07 -18.57
C PHE A 78 -0.53 6.74 -19.84
N PHE A 79 -1.86 6.88 -19.97
CA PHE A 79 -2.52 7.57 -21.07
C PHE A 79 -3.01 8.96 -20.65
#